data_AF-A0A9P0M2R3-F1
#
_entry.id   AF-A0A9P0M2R3-F1
#
_cell.length_a   1.000
_cell.length_b   1.000
_cell.length_c   1.000
_cell.angle_alpha   90.00
_cell.angle_beta   90.00
_cell.angle_gamma   90.00
#
_symmetry.space_group_name_H-M   'P 1'
#
loop_
_entity.id
_entity.type
_entity.pdbx_description
1 polymer ?
#
loop_
_entity_poly.entity_id
_entity_poly.type
_entity_poly.pdbx_seq_one_letter_code
_entity_poly.pdbx_strand_id
1 'polypeptide(L)'
;MDHPVVKGTTLHCEYVKHLDEFSNFPVRDEDVWICGSPKSGTTWTQEMVWMIMHNLDFEGAKEDIHIRVPFAELSWAAPHDENSPHHARDTLGFIKKEYEKGPVCLKTHLPWQLLPRDIQEGLKKPKIIYVMRNAKDQIVSMYHWNKMLYGYNEPLEKFFEGYLKNECK
;
A
#
# COMPACT_ATOMS: atom_id res chain seq x y z
N MET A 1 -16.77 -15.61 1.49
CA MET A 1 -16.52 -15.08 0.14
C MET A 1 -15.17 -15.62 -0.28
N ASP A 2 -15.10 -16.34 -1.39
CA ASP A 2 -13.82 -16.84 -1.88
C ASP A 2 -13.00 -15.67 -2.40
N HIS A 3 -11.80 -15.50 -1.88
CA HIS A 3 -10.87 -14.46 -2.30
C HIS A 3 -10.23 -14.87 -3.64
N PRO A 4 -10.35 -14.07 -4.71
CA PRO A 4 -9.76 -14.40 -5.99
C PRO A 4 -8.22 -14.44 -5.92
N VAL A 5 -7.63 -15.38 -6.67
CA VAL A 5 -6.19 -15.47 -6.87
C VAL A 5 -5.83 -14.87 -8.22
N VAL A 6 -5.06 -13.78 -8.21
CA VAL A 6 -4.59 -13.11 -9.43
C VAL A 6 -3.07 -13.16 -9.47
N LYS A 7 -2.51 -13.73 -10.54
CA LYS A 7 -1.06 -13.94 -10.71
C LYS A 7 -0.38 -14.56 -9.46
N GLY A 8 -1.05 -15.52 -8.82
CA GLY A 8 -0.55 -16.20 -7.62
C GLY A 8 -0.73 -15.44 -6.30
N THR A 9 -1.46 -14.32 -6.29
CA THR A 9 -1.73 -13.51 -5.09
C THR A 9 -3.22 -13.58 -4.73
N THR A 10 -3.53 -13.95 -3.49
CA THR A 10 -4.90 -13.89 -2.95
C THR A 10 -5.27 -12.45 -2.62
N LEU A 11 -6.40 -11.96 -3.15
CA LEU A 11 -6.82 -10.56 -3.01
C LEU A 11 -8.25 -10.44 -2.47
N HIS A 12 -8.55 -9.32 -1.83
CA HIS A 12 -9.94 -8.92 -1.60
C HIS A 12 -10.63 -8.63 -2.94
N CYS A 13 -11.92 -8.97 -3.07
CA CYS A 13 -12.66 -8.79 -4.33
C CYS A 13 -12.68 -7.33 -4.81
N GLU A 14 -12.61 -6.39 -3.87
CA GLU A 14 -12.52 -4.95 -4.18
C GLU A 14 -11.26 -4.62 -4.98
N TYR A 15 -10.10 -5.20 -4.64
CA TYR A 15 -8.84 -4.93 -5.35
C TYR A 15 -8.94 -5.31 -6.82
N VAL A 16 -9.60 -6.42 -7.13
CA VAL A 16 -9.74 -6.93 -8.50
C VAL A 16 -10.42 -5.92 -9.42
N LYS A 17 -11.35 -5.11 -8.90
CA LYS A 17 -12.04 -4.08 -9.69
C LYS A 17 -11.12 -2.98 -10.19
N HIS A 18 -10.00 -2.75 -9.50
CA HIS A 18 -9.08 -1.64 -9.75
C HIS A 18 -7.74 -2.08 -10.35
N LEU A 19 -7.48 -3.39 -10.46
CA LEU A 19 -6.21 -3.91 -10.96
C LEU A 19 -5.90 -3.48 -12.40
N ASP A 20 -6.91 -3.40 -13.26
CA ASP A 20 -6.70 -2.97 -14.66
C ASP A 20 -6.32 -1.49 -14.73
N GLU A 21 -6.96 -0.63 -13.93
CA GLU A 21 -6.58 0.78 -13.84
C GLU A 21 -5.15 0.91 -13.27
N PHE A 22 -4.86 0.21 -12.18
CA PHE A 22 -3.56 0.27 -11.53
C PHE A 22 -2.43 -0.29 -12.40
N SER A 23 -2.70 -1.35 -13.16
CA SER A 23 -1.74 -1.93 -14.10
C SER A 23 -1.36 -0.95 -15.22
N ASN A 24 -2.25 -0.02 -15.57
CA ASN A 24 -2.02 1.02 -16.58
C ASN A 24 -1.73 2.39 -15.94
N PHE A 25 -1.49 2.44 -14.63
CA PHE A 25 -1.23 3.67 -13.92
C PHE A 25 0.09 4.30 -14.42
N PRO A 26 0.13 5.61 -14.72
CA PRO A 26 1.33 6.25 -15.24
C PRO A 26 2.47 6.22 -14.23
N VAL A 27 3.66 5.83 -14.68
CA VAL A 27 4.88 5.79 -13.85
C VAL A 27 5.93 6.74 -14.43
N ARG A 28 6.68 7.40 -13.55
CA ARG A 28 7.78 8.29 -13.93
C ARG A 28 9.11 7.76 -13.36
N ASP A 29 10.20 8.06 -14.05
CA ASP A 29 11.52 7.57 -13.66
C ASP A 29 12.02 8.24 -12.36
N GLU A 30 11.49 9.42 -12.04
CA GLU A 30 11.80 10.20 -10.86
C GLU A 30 11.04 9.73 -9.60
N ASP A 31 9.98 8.93 -9.76
CA ASP A 31 9.12 8.49 -8.65
C ASP A 31 9.86 7.56 -7.69
N VAL A 32 9.37 7.51 -6.46
CA VAL A 32 9.80 6.57 -5.42
C VAL A 32 8.62 5.71 -4.97
N TRP A 33 8.81 4.39 -5.01
CA TRP A 33 7.79 3.41 -4.66
C TRP A 33 8.22 2.65 -3.41
N ILE A 34 7.47 2.81 -2.32
CA ILE A 34 7.66 2.04 -1.09
C ILE A 34 6.74 0.83 -1.16
N CYS A 35 7.36 -0.31 -1.41
CA CYS A 35 6.68 -1.59 -1.54
C CYS A 35 6.95 -2.44 -0.30
N GLY A 36 6.06 -3.36 0.03
CA GLY A 36 6.31 -4.32 1.09
C GLY A 36 5.00 -4.88 1.62
N SER A 37 5.05 -6.05 2.25
CA SER A 37 3.84 -6.64 2.82
C SER A 37 3.33 -5.81 4.01
N PRO A 38 2.01 -5.81 4.32
CA PRO A 38 1.47 -5.10 5.48
C PRO A 38 2.23 -5.41 6.77
N LYS A 39 2.43 -4.41 7.63
CA LYS A 39 3.07 -4.56 8.96
C LYS A 39 4.56 -4.92 8.96
N SER A 40 5.23 -4.74 7.81
CA SER A 40 6.68 -4.93 7.66
C SER A 40 7.54 -3.74 8.10
N GLY A 41 6.94 -2.56 8.34
CA GLY A 41 7.68 -1.33 8.71
C GLY A 41 7.49 -0.16 7.75
N THR A 42 6.57 -0.29 6.78
CA THR A 42 6.35 0.73 5.72
C THR A 42 6.06 2.14 6.25
N THR A 43 5.42 2.32 7.42
CA THR A 43 5.16 3.66 7.98
C THR A 43 6.45 4.41 8.30
N TRP A 44 7.40 3.77 8.99
CA TRP A 44 8.70 4.37 9.27
C TRP A 44 9.47 4.67 7.98
N THR A 45 9.42 3.76 7.01
CA THR A 45 10.05 3.98 5.70
C THR A 45 9.43 5.17 4.96
N GLN A 46 8.10 5.31 4.98
CA GLN A 46 7.40 6.46 4.39
C GLN A 46 7.91 7.77 4.98
N GLU A 47 8.01 7.87 6.32
CA GLU A 47 8.52 9.08 6.98
C GLU A 47 9.96 9.40 6.59
N MET A 48 10.86 8.40 6.67
CA MET A 48 12.28 8.62 6.36
C MET A 48 12.49 9.04 4.90
N VAL A 49 11.84 8.36 3.96
CA VAL A 49 11.98 8.64 2.53
C VAL A 49 11.40 10.00 2.19
N TRP A 50 10.22 10.33 2.71
CA TRP A 50 9.60 11.62 2.47
C TRP A 50 10.47 12.76 3.01
N MET A 51 10.99 12.63 4.23
CA MET A 51 11.90 13.62 4.83
C MET A 51 13.17 13.82 4.01
N ILE A 52 13.78 12.74 3.50
CA ILE A 52 14.96 12.83 2.64
C ILE A 52 14.64 13.56 1.33
N MET A 53 13.50 13.23 0.69
CA MET A 53 13.09 13.87 -0.57
C MET A 53 12.76 15.36 -0.41
N HIS A 54 12.32 15.78 0.76
CA HIS A 54 11.87 17.15 1.03
C HIS A 54 12.88 17.93 1.89
N ASN A 55 14.17 17.59 1.83
CA ASN A 55 15.25 18.30 2.53
C ASN A 55 15.00 18.52 4.04
N LEU A 56 14.44 17.50 4.70
CA LEU A 56 14.09 17.51 6.12
C LEU A 56 13.07 18.61 6.48
N ASP A 57 12.06 18.84 5.64
CA ASP A 57 10.94 19.73 5.94
C ASP A 57 10.04 19.17 7.06
N PHE A 58 10.39 19.48 8.31
CA PHE A 58 9.64 19.05 9.49
C PHE A 58 8.24 19.68 9.62
N GLU A 59 8.01 20.85 9.03
CA GLU A 59 6.69 21.48 9.07
C GLU A 59 5.76 20.79 8.08
N GLY A 60 6.22 20.54 6.86
CA GLY A 60 5.49 19.74 5.88
C GLY A 60 5.23 18.32 6.36
N ALA A 61 6.15 17.71 7.12
CA ALA A 61 6.01 16.36 7.66
C ALA A 61 4.85 16.20 8.66
N LYS A 62 4.28 17.29 9.20
CA LYS A 62 3.10 17.25 10.08
C LYS A 62 1.82 16.93 9.32
N GLU A 63 1.81 17.10 8.00
CA GLU A 63 0.68 16.74 7.14
C GLU A 63 0.44 15.23 7.19
N ASP A 64 -0.80 14.82 6.94
CA ASP A 64 -1.19 13.41 6.95
C ASP A 64 -0.30 12.58 6.01
N ILE A 65 0.13 11.41 6.48
CA ILE A 65 1.06 10.55 5.74
C ILE A 65 0.48 10.07 4.41
N HIS A 66 -0.85 9.95 4.27
CA HIS A 66 -1.52 9.55 3.03
C HIS A 66 -1.66 10.70 2.02
N ILE A 67 -1.42 11.93 2.44
CA ILE A 67 -1.26 13.08 1.54
C ILE A 67 0.20 13.15 1.07
N ARG A 68 1.16 12.94 1.99
CA ARG A 68 2.60 13.01 1.72
C ARG A 68 3.14 11.83 0.92
N VAL A 69 2.73 10.62 1.30
CA VAL A 69 3.09 9.34 0.68
C VAL A 69 1.81 8.53 0.48
N PRO A 70 1.01 8.85 -0.55
CA PRO A 70 -0.26 8.19 -0.79
C PRO A 70 -0.12 6.68 -0.90
N PHE A 71 -1.03 5.97 -0.23
CA PHE A 71 -1.14 4.51 -0.32
C PHE A 71 -2.04 4.18 -1.51
N ALA A 72 -1.47 3.67 -2.62
CA ALA A 72 -2.16 3.54 -3.90
C ALA A 72 -3.50 2.79 -3.80
N GLU A 73 -3.58 1.80 -2.92
CA GLU A 73 -4.76 0.95 -2.71
C GLU A 73 -5.68 1.44 -1.58
N LEU A 74 -5.47 2.62 -1.00
CA LEU A 74 -6.20 3.10 0.19
C LEU A 74 -7.71 3.15 -0.04
N SER A 75 -8.16 3.62 -1.21
CA SER A 75 -9.58 3.66 -1.58
C SER A 75 -10.21 2.27 -1.76
N TRP A 76 -9.40 1.21 -1.86
CA TRP A 76 -9.86 -0.17 -2.04
C TRP A 76 -9.71 -1.01 -0.77
N ALA A 77 -8.78 -0.60 0.11
CA ALA A 77 -8.40 -1.31 1.33
C ALA A 77 -9.37 -1.11 2.49
N ALA A 78 -10.12 -0.02 2.48
CA ALA A 78 -11.09 0.32 3.51
C ALA A 78 -12.36 0.90 2.87
N PRO A 79 -13.53 0.70 3.50
CA PRO A 79 -14.74 1.40 3.09
C PRO A 79 -14.60 2.90 3.34
N HIS A 80 -15.01 3.72 2.37
CA HIS A 80 -15.06 5.17 2.46
C HIS A 80 -16.46 5.66 2.10
N ASP A 81 -16.91 6.70 2.77
CA ASP A 81 -18.22 7.35 2.55
C ASP A 81 -18.04 8.75 1.97
N GLU A 82 -19.13 9.49 1.74
CA GLU A 82 -19.08 10.85 1.20
C GLU A 82 -18.32 11.86 2.08
N ASN A 83 -18.18 11.58 3.38
CA ASN A 83 -17.47 12.43 4.34
C ASN A 83 -15.96 12.15 4.36
N SER A 84 -15.53 11.03 3.78
CA SER A 84 -14.13 10.65 3.72
C SER A 84 -13.34 11.61 2.82
N PRO A 85 -12.10 11.96 3.19
CA PRO A 85 -11.31 12.93 2.43
C PRO A 85 -11.07 12.44 1.00
N HIS A 86 -11.01 13.37 0.04
CA HIS A 86 -10.95 13.04 -1.39
C HIS A 86 -9.79 12.08 -1.73
N HIS A 87 -8.60 12.30 -1.16
CA HIS A 87 -7.43 11.44 -1.39
C HIS A 87 -7.62 9.99 -0.93
N ALA A 88 -8.54 9.75 0.02
CA ALA A 88 -8.88 8.41 0.50
C ALA A 88 -9.98 7.75 -0.34
N ARG A 89 -10.84 8.54 -1.01
CA ARG A 89 -11.91 8.04 -1.89
C ARG A 89 -11.44 7.74 -3.30
N ASP A 90 -10.54 8.57 -3.84
CA ASP A 90 -9.91 8.40 -5.15
C ASP A 90 -8.41 8.63 -5.03
N THR A 91 -7.70 7.60 -4.56
CA THR A 91 -6.27 7.71 -4.31
C THR A 91 -5.46 7.77 -5.60
N LEU A 92 -5.85 7.03 -6.65
CA LEU A 92 -5.15 7.10 -7.93
C LEU A 92 -5.34 8.45 -8.63
N GLY A 93 -6.56 9.00 -8.63
CA GLY A 93 -6.82 10.35 -9.15
C GLY A 93 -6.08 11.43 -8.35
N PHE A 94 -6.00 11.27 -7.04
CA PHE A 94 -5.18 12.15 -6.19
C PHE A 94 -3.69 12.10 -6.59
N ILE A 95 -3.09 10.91 -6.73
CA ILE A 95 -1.68 10.78 -7.14
C ILE A 95 -1.45 11.40 -8.53
N LYS A 96 -2.36 11.17 -9.49
CA LYS A 96 -2.29 11.77 -10.84
C LYS A 96 -2.31 13.30 -10.80
N LYS A 97 -2.95 13.92 -9.81
CA LYS A 97 -2.92 15.37 -9.60
C LYS A 97 -1.61 15.83 -8.94
N GLU A 98 -1.11 15.09 -7.95
CA GLU A 98 0.17 15.42 -7.29
C GLU A 98 1.37 15.37 -8.26
N TYR A 99 1.27 14.53 -9.28
CA TYR A 99 2.16 14.52 -10.45
C TYR A 99 2.31 15.89 -11.15
N GLU A 100 1.38 16.83 -11.01
CA GLU A 100 1.53 18.19 -11.56
C GLU A 100 2.56 19.03 -10.78
N LYS A 101 2.85 18.64 -9.53
CA LYS A 101 3.76 19.36 -8.62
C LYS A 101 5.19 18.84 -8.66
N GLY A 102 5.41 17.63 -9.19
CA GLY A 102 6.74 17.04 -9.31
C GLY A 102 6.75 15.51 -9.19
N PRO A 103 7.93 14.91 -8.92
CA PRO A 103 8.07 13.50 -8.55
C PRO A 103 7.35 13.20 -7.24
N VAL A 104 6.74 12.03 -7.12
CA VAL A 104 6.07 11.63 -5.88
C VAL A 104 6.74 10.43 -5.22
N CYS A 105 6.56 10.32 -3.92
CA CYS A 105 6.73 9.07 -3.19
C CYS A 105 5.36 8.46 -2.97
N LEU A 106 5.17 7.18 -3.28
CA LEU A 106 3.92 6.46 -3.00
C LEU A 106 4.19 5.10 -2.40
N LYS A 107 3.18 4.53 -1.74
CA LYS A 107 3.30 3.25 -1.03
C LYS A 107 2.29 2.26 -1.56
N THR A 108 2.68 0.99 -1.65
CA THR A 108 1.81 -0.12 -2.05
C THR A 108 2.15 -1.40 -1.29
N HIS A 109 1.14 -2.22 -1.04
CA HIS A 109 1.29 -3.57 -0.50
C HIS A 109 1.19 -4.66 -1.57
N LEU A 110 0.87 -4.29 -2.82
CA LEU A 110 0.83 -5.21 -3.94
C LEU A 110 2.24 -5.75 -4.27
N PRO A 111 2.35 -7.05 -4.59
CA PRO A 111 3.60 -7.64 -4.99
C PRO A 111 4.00 -7.21 -6.41
N TRP A 112 5.26 -7.47 -6.77
CA TRP A 112 5.87 -7.07 -8.05
C TRP A 112 4.99 -7.35 -9.28
N GLN A 113 4.37 -8.53 -9.33
CA GLN A 113 3.57 -9.02 -10.45
C GLN A 113 2.27 -8.21 -10.66
N LEU A 114 1.89 -7.40 -9.68
CA LEU A 114 0.70 -6.55 -9.67
C LEU A 114 1.02 -5.04 -9.68
N LEU A 115 2.29 -4.66 -9.79
CA LEU A 115 2.68 -3.26 -10.01
C LEU A 115 2.30 -2.78 -11.43
N PRO A 116 2.36 -1.47 -11.74
CA PRO A 116 2.13 -1.01 -13.11
C PRO A 116 3.01 -1.71 -14.16
N ARG A 117 2.45 -1.91 -15.36
CA ARG A 117 3.12 -2.62 -16.46
C ARG A 117 4.45 -1.97 -16.83
N ASP A 118 4.51 -0.65 -16.82
CA ASP A 118 5.73 0.11 -17.12
C ASP A 118 6.90 -0.27 -16.22
N ILE A 119 6.63 -0.60 -14.94
CA ILE A 119 7.64 -1.11 -14.00
C ILE A 119 8.00 -2.55 -14.34
N GLN A 120 7.00 -3.41 -14.54
CA GLN A 120 7.21 -4.85 -14.81
C GLN A 120 8.02 -5.09 -16.08
N GLU A 121 7.76 -4.32 -17.13
CA GLU A 121 8.40 -4.43 -18.45
C GLU A 121 9.68 -3.58 -18.55
N GLY A 122 10.02 -2.81 -17.50
CA GLY A 122 11.21 -1.97 -17.45
C GLY A 122 11.18 -0.77 -18.41
N LEU A 123 9.98 -0.39 -18.88
CA LEU A 123 9.75 0.82 -19.68
C LEU A 123 10.01 2.08 -18.85
N LYS A 124 9.76 1.98 -17.53
CA LYS A 124 10.07 2.98 -16.51
C LYS A 124 10.87 2.36 -15.38
N LYS A 125 11.77 3.14 -14.80
CA LYS A 125 12.72 2.70 -13.76
C LYS A 125 12.66 3.63 -12.55
N PRO A 126 11.49 3.75 -11.88
CA PRO A 126 11.42 4.47 -10.61
C PRO A 126 12.31 3.80 -9.56
N LYS A 127 12.60 4.52 -8.48
CA LYS A 127 13.28 3.90 -7.33
C LYS A 127 12.28 3.07 -6.55
N ILE A 128 12.60 1.80 -6.29
CA ILE A 128 11.75 0.89 -5.51
C ILE A 128 12.45 0.55 -4.20
N ILE A 129 11.79 0.85 -3.09
CA ILE A 129 12.23 0.53 -1.73
C ILE A 129 11.30 -0.57 -1.22
N TYR A 130 11.80 -1.80 -1.18
CA TYR A 130 11.03 -2.95 -0.68
C TYR A 130 11.33 -3.20 0.80
N VAL A 131 10.29 -3.16 1.64
CA VAL A 131 10.39 -3.35 3.09
C VAL A 131 9.98 -4.78 3.45
N MET A 132 10.89 -5.47 4.14
CA MET A 132 10.69 -6.84 4.63
C MET A 132 10.88 -6.92 6.13
N ARG A 133 10.18 -7.88 6.73
CA ARG A 133 10.30 -8.23 8.14
C ARG A 133 10.30 -9.75 8.27
N ASN A 134 10.86 -10.27 9.36
CA ASN A 134 10.68 -11.66 9.72
C ASN A 134 9.17 -11.98 9.75
N ALA A 135 8.74 -12.99 8.98
CA ALA A 135 7.34 -13.33 8.82
C ALA A 135 6.67 -13.65 10.17
N LYS A 136 7.38 -14.28 11.10
CA LYS A 136 6.84 -14.60 12.43
C LYS A 136 6.46 -13.33 13.21
N ASP A 137 7.32 -12.32 13.20
CA ASP A 137 7.05 -11.04 13.89
C ASP A 137 5.99 -10.21 13.16
N GLN A 138 6.00 -10.28 11.83
CA GLN A 138 5.02 -9.60 10.99
C GLN A 138 3.60 -10.11 11.26
N ILE A 139 3.41 -11.43 11.34
CA ILE A 139 2.09 -12.04 11.57
C ILE A 139 1.55 -11.65 12.95
N VAL A 140 2.39 -11.61 13.99
CA VAL A 140 1.98 -11.12 15.32
C VAL A 140 1.53 -9.66 15.26
N SER A 141 2.26 -8.80 14.53
CA SER A 141 1.85 -7.41 14.33
C SER A 141 0.54 -7.28 13.55
N MET A 142 0.33 -8.16 12.56
CA MET A 142 -0.90 -8.20 11.76
C MET A 142 -2.09 -8.70 12.55
N TYR A 143 -1.90 -9.66 13.45
CA TYR A 143 -2.91 -10.11 14.40
C TYR A 143 -3.40 -8.94 15.26
N HIS A 144 -2.50 -8.23 15.94
CA HIS A 144 -2.87 -7.08 16.78
C HIS A 144 -3.53 -5.94 15.98
N TRP A 145 -3.05 -5.70 14.75
CA TRP A 145 -3.67 -4.73 13.86
C TRP A 145 -5.09 -5.13 13.47
N ASN A 146 -5.33 -6.41 13.18
CA ASN A 146 -6.66 -6.95 12.92
C ASN A 146 -7.59 -6.85 14.15
N LYS A 147 -7.07 -7.07 15.38
CA LYS A 147 -7.86 -6.86 16.60
C LYS A 147 -8.32 -5.41 16.74
N MET A 148 -7.40 -4.47 16.47
CA MET A 148 -7.66 -3.04 16.59
C MET A 148 -8.61 -2.52 15.51
N LEU A 149 -8.40 -2.89 14.25
CA LEU A 149 -9.15 -2.34 13.12
C LEU A 149 -10.48 -3.04 12.87
N TYR A 150 -10.52 -4.37 13.01
CA TYR A 150 -11.69 -5.18 12.65
C TYR A 150 -12.32 -5.90 13.86
N GLY A 151 -11.85 -5.63 15.08
CA GLY A 151 -12.38 -6.28 16.28
C GLY A 151 -12.11 -7.78 16.34
N TYR A 152 -11.09 -8.28 15.64
CA TYR A 152 -10.75 -9.70 15.64
C TYR A 152 -10.48 -10.20 17.08
N ASN A 153 -11.22 -11.22 17.51
CA ASN A 153 -11.24 -11.68 18.89
C ASN A 153 -10.80 -13.13 19.09
N GLU A 154 -10.53 -13.86 18.01
CA GLU A 154 -10.07 -15.25 18.06
C GLU A 154 -8.60 -15.36 18.54
N PRO A 155 -8.16 -16.55 18.97
CA PRO A 155 -6.77 -16.78 19.40
C PRO A 155 -5.73 -16.55 18.30
N LEU A 156 -4.49 -16.25 18.70
CA LEU A 156 -3.37 -16.02 17.78
C LEU A 156 -3.07 -17.25 16.92
N GLU A 157 -3.24 -18.46 17.48
CA GLU A 157 -3.01 -19.72 16.79
C GLU A 157 -3.94 -19.88 15.60
N LYS A 158 -5.23 -19.55 15.78
CA LYS A 158 -6.23 -19.58 14.70
C LYS A 158 -5.92 -18.54 13.63
N PHE A 159 -5.46 -17.35 14.03
CA PHE A 159 -5.01 -16.33 13.08
C PHE A 159 -3.79 -16.83 12.29
N PHE A 160 -2.83 -17.47 12.94
CA PHE A 160 -1.63 -18.00 12.29
C PHE A 160 -1.96 -19.11 11.30
N GLU A 161 -2.84 -20.05 11.67
CA GLU A 161 -3.31 -21.11 10.77
C GLU A 161 -4.02 -20.53 9.53
N GLY A 162 -4.89 -19.54 9.72
CA GLY A 162 -5.55 -18.83 8.63
C GLY A 162 -4.53 -18.12 7.73
N TYR A 163 -3.51 -17.50 8.31
CA TYR A 163 -2.47 -16.81 7.56
C TYR A 163 -1.70 -17.78 6.66
N LEU A 164 -1.28 -18.93 7.18
CA LEU A 164 -0.56 -19.96 6.42
C LEU A 164 -1.40 -20.55 5.27
N LYS A 165 -2.73 -20.53 5.39
CA LYS A 165 -3.66 -20.99 4.35
C LYS A 165 -4.08 -19.87 3.37
N ASN A 166 -3.60 -18.65 3.54
CA ASN A 166 -4.08 -17.45 2.84
C ASN A 166 -5.58 -17.16 3.06
N GLU A 167 -6.09 -17.49 4.24
CA GLU A 167 -7.50 -17.30 4.66
C GLU A 167 -7.68 -16.09 5.58
N CYS A 168 -6.60 -15.43 6.01
CA CYS A 168 -6.66 -14.22 6.83
C CYS A 168 -7.14 -13.01 6.02
N LYS A 169 -8.07 -12.26 6.61
CA LYS A 169 -8.58 -10.98 6.12
C LYS A 169 -7.58 -9.84 6.37
#